data_AF-A0A1V1PIL6-F1
#
_entry.id   AF-A0A1V1PIL6-F1
#
_cell.length_a   1.000
_cell.length_b   1.000
_cell.length_c   1.000
_cell.angle_alpha   90.00
_cell.angle_beta   90.00
_cell.angle_gamma   90.00
#
_symmetry.space_group_name_H-M   'P 1'
#
loop_
_entity.id
_entity.type
_entity.pdbx_description
1 polymer ?
#
loop_
_entity_poly.entity_id
_entity_poly.type
_entity_poly.pdbx_seq_one_letter_code
_entity_poly.pdbx_strand_id
1 'polypeptide(L)'
;MKQTGIATKIILLSCGVALLLMVVGCILVVQYEMVLLNNMTNTKIDEKEEYYFYLLHHEKKAATQQLNKQINDLIRLMKSVDIIYAQTFEFQIQMILLNPMVIAAEFCDKKGQSFLAAWQSNTVEMATRLPDNLDIKSLHMIKQNIGIPAVEMIRLYYSIDTVRQKIISMKKKK
;
A
#
# COMPACT_ATOMS: atom_id res chain seq x y z
N MET A 1 -48.08 50.10 -42.80
CA MET A 1 -47.88 48.77 -42.17
C MET A 1 -48.38 47.70 -43.14
N LYS A 2 -47.50 46.90 -43.74
CA LYS A 2 -47.90 45.87 -44.72
C LYS A 2 -48.62 44.74 -43.98
N GLN A 3 -49.91 44.52 -44.29
CA GLN A 3 -50.66 43.37 -43.80
C GLN A 3 -50.07 42.10 -44.44
N THR A 4 -49.24 41.37 -43.70
CA THR A 4 -48.75 40.05 -44.11
C THR A 4 -49.91 39.06 -44.14
N GLY A 5 -50.07 38.35 -45.26
CA GLY A 5 -51.12 37.34 -45.44
C GLY A 5 -51.02 36.22 -44.41
N ILE A 6 -52.17 35.61 -44.11
CA ILE A 6 -52.33 34.53 -43.12
C ILE A 6 -51.35 33.38 -43.40
N ALA A 7 -51.12 33.06 -44.69
CA ALA A 7 -50.15 32.05 -45.12
C ALA A 7 -48.71 32.34 -44.66
N THR A 8 -48.27 33.60 -44.70
CA THR A 8 -46.91 33.99 -44.28
C THR A 8 -46.70 33.81 -42.79
N LYS A 9 -47.75 34.06 -41.98
CA LYS A 9 -47.71 33.83 -40.53
C LYS A 9 -47.61 32.35 -40.18
N ILE A 10 -48.33 31.48 -40.89
CA ILE A 10 -48.28 30.02 -40.70
C ILE A 10 -46.88 29.47 -41.03
N ILE A 11 -46.27 29.92 -42.13
CA ILE A 11 -44.92 29.50 -42.52
C ILE A 11 -43.86 29.95 -41.50
N LEU A 12 -43.99 31.16 -40.96
CA LEU A 12 -43.07 31.66 -39.93
C LEU A 12 -43.19 30.87 -38.62
N LEU A 13 -44.42 30.48 -38.26
CA LEU A 13 -44.71 29.69 -37.06
C LEU A 13 -44.19 28.26 -37.19
N SER A 14 -44.38 27.61 -38.35
CA SER A 14 -43.85 26.27 -38.61
C SER A 14 -42.32 26.27 -38.66
N CYS A 15 -41.70 27.29 -39.25
CA CYS A 15 -40.25 27.46 -39.27
C CYS A 15 -39.68 27.69 -37.85
N GLY A 16 -40.37 28.49 -37.03
CA GLY A 16 -40.00 28.72 -35.63
C GLY A 16 -40.07 27.45 -34.79
N VAL A 17 -41.12 26.63 -34.97
CA VAL A 17 -41.26 25.33 -34.27
C VAL A 17 -40.17 24.35 -34.69
N ALA A 18 -39.83 24.30 -35.99
CA ALA A 18 -38.76 23.44 -36.49
C ALA A 18 -37.38 23.85 -35.92
N LEU A 19 -37.09 25.15 -35.87
CA LEU A 19 -35.87 25.68 -35.25
C LEU A 19 -35.79 25.34 -33.76
N LEU A 20 -36.90 25.51 -33.03
CA LEU A 20 -36.94 25.23 -31.60
C LEU A 20 -36.74 23.73 -31.31
N LEU A 21 -37.35 22.85 -32.10
CA LEU A 21 -37.14 21.40 -32.00
C LEU A 21 -35.69 21.02 -32.32
N MET A 22 -35.06 21.66 -33.31
CA MET A 22 -33.66 21.42 -33.65
C MET A 22 -32.71 21.85 -32.53
N VAL A 23 -32.96 23.00 -31.90
CA VAL A 23 -32.17 23.48 -30.75
C VAL A 23 -32.33 22.56 -29.54
N VAL A 24 -33.56 22.18 -29.20
CA VAL A 24 -33.82 21.24 -28.10
C VAL A 24 -33.19 19.88 -28.37
N GLY A 25 -33.28 19.38 -29.60
CA GLY A 25 -32.61 18.15 -30.03
C GLY A 25 -31.09 18.21 -29.84
N CYS A 26 -30.45 19.30 -30.25
CA CYS A 26 -29.00 19.49 -30.04
C CYS A 26 -28.63 19.50 -28.55
N ILE A 27 -29.41 20.20 -27.72
CA ILE A 27 -29.15 20.25 -26.27
C ILE A 27 -29.25 18.86 -25.65
N LEU A 28 -30.25 18.07 -26.02
CA LEU A 28 -30.43 16.71 -25.50
C LEU A 28 -29.29 15.78 -25.93
N VAL A 29 -28.83 15.87 -27.18
CA VAL A 29 -27.70 15.08 -27.68
C VAL A 29 -26.42 15.42 -26.92
N VAL A 30 -26.13 16.71 -26.74
CA VAL A 30 -24.95 17.17 -25.99
C VAL A 30 -24.99 16.74 -24.53
N GLN A 31 -26.16 16.80 -23.88
CA GLN A 31 -26.33 16.30 -22.51
C GLN A 31 -26.11 14.79 -22.43
N TYR A 32 -26.63 14.03 -23.40
CA TYR A 32 -26.45 12.59 -23.48
C TYR A 32 -24.96 12.21 -23.63
N GLU A 33 -24.24 12.87 -24.54
CA GLU A 33 -22.81 12.61 -24.74
C GLU A 33 -21.98 12.96 -23.50
N MET A 34 -22.29 14.07 -22.81
CA MET A 34 -21.63 14.42 -21.55
C MET A 34 -21.83 13.35 -20.48
N VAL A 35 -23.05 12.85 -20.30
CA VAL A 35 -23.34 11.77 -19.33
C VAL A 35 -22.63 10.48 -19.73
N LEU A 36 -22.62 10.12 -21.00
CA LEU A 36 -21.96 8.93 -21.51
C LEU A 36 -20.43 9.00 -21.28
N LEU A 37 -19.81 10.13 -21.62
CA LEU A 37 -18.38 10.39 -21.39
C LEU A 37 -18.03 10.35 -19.91
N ASN A 38 -18.87 10.96 -19.06
CA ASN A 38 -18.64 10.97 -17.62
C ASN A 38 -18.72 9.54 -17.05
N ASN A 39 -19.71 8.76 -17.47
CA ASN A 39 -19.85 7.37 -17.05
C ASN A 39 -18.66 6.50 -17.52
N MET A 40 -18.23 6.63 -18.79
CA MET A 40 -17.06 5.90 -19.30
C MET A 40 -15.74 6.32 -18.64
N THR A 41 -15.64 7.58 -18.21
CA THR A 41 -14.44 8.10 -17.53
C THR A 41 -14.40 7.58 -16.10
N ASN A 42 -15.52 7.63 -15.38
CA ASN A 42 -15.63 7.13 -14.02
C ASN A 42 -15.40 5.62 -13.96
N THR A 43 -15.99 4.82 -14.85
CA THR A 43 -15.74 3.37 -14.86
C THR A 43 -14.29 3.03 -15.13
N LYS A 44 -13.61 3.75 -16.04
CA LYS A 44 -12.17 3.54 -16.29
C LYS A 44 -11.28 4.00 -15.14
N ILE A 45 -11.69 5.00 -14.37
CA ILE A 45 -10.97 5.45 -13.17
C ILE A 45 -11.15 4.41 -12.07
N ASP A 46 -12.39 3.96 -11.82
CA ASP A 46 -12.72 2.95 -10.81
C ASP A 46 -11.99 1.63 -11.09
N GLU A 47 -12.01 1.13 -12.33
CA GLU A 47 -11.28 -0.09 -12.73
C GLU A 47 -9.77 0.04 -12.52
N LYS A 48 -9.20 1.22 -12.81
CA LYS A 48 -7.78 1.47 -12.59
C LYS A 48 -7.44 1.53 -11.11
N GLU A 49 -8.23 2.24 -10.31
CA GLU A 49 -8.04 2.31 -8.86
C GLU A 49 -8.14 0.93 -8.23
N GLU A 50 -9.17 0.14 -8.60
CA GLU A 50 -9.34 -1.23 -8.12
C GLU A 50 -8.15 -2.13 -8.50
N TYR A 51 -7.65 -2.00 -9.73
CA TYR A 51 -6.44 -2.71 -10.16
C TYR A 51 -5.19 -2.32 -9.35
N TYR A 52 -5.00 -1.03 -9.06
CA TYR A 52 -3.88 -0.56 -8.22
C TYR A 52 -3.99 -1.07 -6.79
N PHE A 53 -5.19 -1.04 -6.19
CA PHE A 53 -5.44 -1.59 -4.86
C PHE A 53 -5.17 -3.10 -4.82
N TYR A 54 -5.64 -3.84 -5.83
CA TYR A 54 -5.39 -5.26 -5.97
C TYR A 54 -3.88 -5.57 -6.06
N LEU A 55 -3.16 -4.86 -6.93
CA LEU A 55 -1.72 -5.05 -7.13
C LEU A 55 -0.95 -4.77 -5.83
N LEU A 56 -1.26 -3.65 -5.16
CA LEU A 56 -0.62 -3.25 -3.90
C LEU A 56 -0.89 -4.27 -2.78
N HIS A 57 -2.12 -4.77 -2.68
CA HIS A 57 -2.48 -5.78 -1.70
C HIS A 57 -1.75 -7.11 -1.96
N HIS A 58 -1.65 -7.53 -3.23
CA HIS A 58 -0.94 -8.75 -3.60
C HIS A 58 0.57 -8.64 -3.36
N GLU A 59 1.18 -7.51 -3.73
CA GLU A 59 2.59 -7.22 -3.45
C GLU A 59 2.88 -7.22 -1.94
N LYS A 60 2.04 -6.55 -1.14
CA LYS A 60 2.14 -6.54 0.33
C LYS A 60 2.01 -7.94 0.92
N LYS A 61 1.12 -8.77 0.40
CA LYS A 61 0.94 -10.16 0.87
C LYS A 61 2.18 -11.00 0.57
N ALA A 62 2.71 -10.93 -0.65
CA ALA A 62 3.91 -11.66 -1.05
C ALA A 62 5.14 -11.22 -0.24
N ALA A 63 5.29 -9.91 -0.03
CA ALA A 63 6.30 -9.30 0.84
C ALA A 63 6.26 -9.85 2.27
N THR A 64 5.08 -9.80 2.89
CA THR A 64 4.86 -10.30 4.25
C THR A 64 5.15 -11.80 4.35
N GLN A 65 4.74 -12.59 3.36
CA GLN A 65 5.02 -14.02 3.31
C GLN A 65 6.52 -14.33 3.21
N GLN A 66 7.25 -13.61 2.35
CA GLN A 66 8.69 -13.76 2.20
C GLN A 66 9.41 -13.39 3.50
N LEU A 67 9.04 -12.26 4.11
CA LEU A 67 9.63 -11.81 5.37
C LEU A 67 9.35 -12.82 6.48
N ASN A 68 8.10 -13.28 6.64
CA ASN A 68 7.73 -14.32 7.61
C ASN A 68 8.54 -15.60 7.41
N LYS A 69 8.77 -16.02 6.16
CA LYS A 69 9.61 -17.21 5.88
C LYS A 69 11.04 -17.00 6.36
N GLN A 70 11.66 -15.86 6.00
CA GLN A 70 13.04 -15.55 6.41
C GLN A 70 13.18 -15.47 7.94
N ILE A 71 12.19 -14.87 8.61
CA ILE A 71 12.15 -14.79 10.08
C ILE A 71 12.04 -16.20 10.68
N ASN A 72 11.15 -17.04 10.15
CA ASN A 72 10.98 -18.41 10.64
C ASN A 72 12.24 -19.25 10.46
N ASP A 73 12.94 -19.09 9.33
CA ASP A 73 14.21 -19.76 9.08
C ASP A 73 15.27 -19.28 10.09
N LEU A 74 15.32 -17.98 10.38
CA LEU A 74 16.25 -17.40 11.36
C LEU A 74 15.92 -17.86 12.79
N ILE A 75 14.63 -17.89 13.17
CA ILE A 75 14.17 -18.44 14.44
C ILE A 75 14.55 -19.92 14.58
N ARG A 76 14.41 -20.70 13.50
CA ARG A 76 14.81 -22.10 13.50
C ARG A 76 16.30 -22.25 13.78
N LEU A 77 17.13 -21.39 13.18
CA LEU A 77 18.56 -21.34 13.48
C LEU A 77 18.81 -20.97 14.95
N MET A 78 18.13 -19.95 15.48
CA MET A 78 18.22 -19.56 16.89
C MET A 78 17.85 -20.71 17.83
N LYS A 79 16.79 -21.47 17.52
CA LYS A 79 16.36 -22.63 18.32
C LYS A 79 17.35 -23.80 18.25
N SER A 80 18.05 -23.97 17.14
CA SER A 80 19.02 -25.05 16.98
C SER A 80 20.34 -24.81 17.73
N VAL A 81 20.61 -23.55 18.08
CA VAL A 81 21.76 -23.18 18.91
C VAL A 81 21.27 -23.14 20.35
N ASP A 82 21.28 -24.29 21.02
CA ASP A 82 20.77 -24.51 22.40
C ASP A 82 21.43 -23.64 23.49
N ILE A 83 22.34 -22.73 23.14
CA ILE A 83 23.05 -21.86 24.08
C ILE A 83 23.14 -20.44 23.52
N ILE A 84 22.26 -19.57 24.01
CA ILE A 84 22.38 -18.13 23.82
C ILE A 84 23.43 -17.61 24.82
N TYR A 85 24.70 -17.58 24.40
CA TYR A 85 25.68 -16.72 25.04
C TYR A 85 25.40 -15.27 24.62
N ALA A 86 25.70 -14.29 25.46
CA ALA A 86 25.45 -12.87 25.16
C ALA A 86 26.05 -12.44 23.80
N GLN A 87 27.21 -12.98 23.43
CA GLN A 87 27.87 -12.73 22.14
C GLN A 87 27.16 -13.38 20.94
N THR A 88 26.56 -14.57 21.10
CA THR A 88 25.79 -15.19 20.01
C THR A 88 24.46 -14.48 19.79
N PHE A 89 23.91 -13.84 20.83
CA PHE A 89 22.68 -13.06 20.73
C PHE A 89 22.88 -11.78 19.90
N GLU A 90 23.93 -11.01 20.18
CA GLU A 90 24.27 -9.81 19.41
C GLU A 90 24.48 -10.12 17.92
N PHE A 91 25.22 -11.20 17.61
CA PHE A 91 25.40 -11.66 16.24
C PHE A 91 24.07 -12.05 15.57
N GLN A 92 23.18 -12.75 16.28
CA GLN A 92 21.85 -13.11 15.75
C GLN A 92 20.98 -11.88 15.46
N ILE A 93 21.04 -10.85 16.31
CA ILE A 93 20.33 -9.58 16.10
C ILE A 93 20.87 -8.87 14.87
N GLN A 94 22.19 -8.83 14.71
CA GLN A 94 22.82 -8.28 13.52
C GLN A 94 22.39 -9.03 12.26
N MET A 95 22.29 -10.37 12.30
CA MET A 95 21.78 -11.17 11.18
C MET A 95 20.32 -10.87 10.82
N ILE A 96 19.47 -10.54 11.81
CA ILE A 96 18.09 -10.09 11.57
C ILE A 96 18.08 -8.74 10.84
N LEU A 97 18.87 -7.79 11.32
CA LEU A 97 18.95 -6.42 10.77
C LEU A 97 19.78 -6.30 9.49
N LEU A 98 20.59 -7.32 9.16
CA LEU A 98 21.21 -7.46 7.84
C LEU A 98 20.16 -7.69 6.74
N ASN A 99 18.93 -8.08 7.08
CA ASN A 99 17.87 -8.10 6.11
C ASN A 99 17.45 -6.66 5.81
N PRO A 100 17.71 -6.12 4.59
CA PRO A 100 17.38 -4.73 4.26
C PRO A 100 15.89 -4.42 4.34
N MET A 101 15.02 -5.41 4.50
CA MET A 101 13.59 -5.18 4.74
C MET A 101 13.30 -4.77 6.19
N VAL A 102 14.13 -5.18 7.15
CA VAL A 102 13.91 -4.94 8.58
C VAL A 102 14.63 -3.67 8.97
N ILE A 103 13.88 -2.71 9.50
CA ILE A 103 14.38 -1.42 9.96
C ILE A 103 14.69 -1.47 11.45
N ALA A 104 13.83 -2.16 12.21
CA ALA A 104 14.00 -2.33 13.64
C ALA A 104 13.42 -3.65 14.14
N ALA A 105 13.87 -4.09 15.31
CA ALA A 105 13.45 -5.28 16.01
C ALA A 105 13.30 -4.99 17.50
N GLU A 106 12.20 -5.44 18.13
CA GLU A 106 12.05 -5.50 19.58
C GLU A 106 11.96 -6.95 20.02
N PHE A 107 12.68 -7.29 21.08
CA PHE A 107 12.65 -8.58 21.74
C PHE A 107 11.82 -8.43 23.01
N CYS A 108 10.76 -9.23 23.11
CA CYS A 108 9.77 -9.13 24.16
C CYS A 108 9.81 -10.35 25.09
N ASP A 109 9.55 -10.08 26.36
CA ASP A 109 9.37 -11.08 27.40
C ASP A 109 8.00 -11.78 27.28
N LYS A 110 7.72 -12.70 28.22
CA LYS A 110 6.44 -13.43 28.30
C LYS A 110 5.22 -12.53 28.56
N LYS A 111 5.42 -11.31 29.07
CA LYS A 111 4.38 -10.31 29.29
C LYS A 111 4.20 -9.39 28.08
N GLY A 112 5.00 -9.58 27.02
CA GLY A 112 5.01 -8.73 25.84
C GLY A 112 5.71 -7.39 26.05
N GLN A 113 6.50 -7.23 27.11
CA GLN A 113 7.31 -6.03 27.34
C GLN A 113 8.63 -6.14 26.59
N SER A 114 9.00 -5.11 25.84
CA SER A 114 10.32 -5.03 25.21
C SER A 114 11.38 -4.87 26.31
N PHE A 115 12.39 -5.74 26.28
CA PHE A 115 13.57 -5.64 27.14
C PHE A 115 14.83 -5.33 26.35
N LEU A 116 14.80 -5.58 25.04
CA LEU A 116 15.85 -5.24 24.10
C LEU A 116 15.21 -4.80 22.78
N ALA A 117 15.82 -3.81 22.16
CA ALA A 117 15.46 -3.27 20.87
C ALA A 117 16.72 -3.04 20.06
N ALA A 118 16.61 -3.18 18.74
CA ALA A 118 17.70 -2.97 17.81
C ALA A 118 17.18 -2.30 16.54
N TRP A 119 17.94 -1.38 15.95
CA TRP A 119 17.53 -0.66 14.73
C TRP A 119 18.72 -0.33 13.85
N GLN A 120 18.41 -0.03 12.59
CA GLN A 120 19.39 0.36 11.59
C GLN A 120 19.43 1.89 11.46
N SER A 121 20.58 2.47 11.80
CA SER A 121 20.92 3.89 11.57
C SER A 121 22.04 3.93 10.51
N ASN A 122 23.30 4.11 10.93
CA ASN A 122 24.49 3.86 10.09
C ASN A 122 25.12 2.48 10.35
N THR A 123 24.95 1.99 11.57
CA THR A 123 25.29 0.64 12.03
C THR A 123 24.06 0.04 12.73
N VAL A 124 24.14 -1.24 13.12
CA VAL A 124 23.14 -1.84 14.02
C VAL A 124 23.36 -1.27 15.42
N GLU A 125 22.38 -0.55 15.92
CA GLU A 125 22.35 -0.04 17.30
C GLU A 125 21.42 -0.91 18.14
N MET A 126 21.74 -1.07 19.43
CA MET A 126 20.94 -1.85 20.39
C MET A 126 20.75 -1.07 21.68
N ALA A 127 19.54 -1.07 22.21
CA ALA A 127 19.20 -0.48 23.49
C ALA A 127 18.03 -1.23 24.14
N THR A 128 17.62 -0.83 25.35
CA THR A 128 16.46 -1.45 26.01
C THR A 128 15.12 -1.09 25.36
N ARG A 129 15.09 -0.02 24.56
CA ARG A 129 13.90 0.50 23.87
C ARG A 129 14.30 1.13 22.54
N LEU A 130 13.37 1.16 21.59
CA LEU A 130 13.55 1.91 20.35
C LEU A 130 13.66 3.41 20.64
N PRO A 131 14.42 4.17 19.84
CA PRO A 131 14.58 5.59 20.07
C PRO A 131 13.32 6.34 19.65
N ASP A 132 12.95 7.38 20.40
CA ASP A 132 11.72 8.13 20.20
C ASP A 132 11.67 8.89 18.86
N ASN A 133 12.83 9.10 18.23
CA ASN A 133 12.98 9.73 16.93
C ASN A 133 12.73 8.77 15.75
N LEU A 134 12.61 7.47 15.99
CA LEU A 134 12.25 6.50 14.96
C LEU A 134 10.75 6.61 14.69
N ASP A 135 10.37 6.90 13.45
CA ASP A 135 8.96 6.99 13.07
C ASP A 135 8.32 5.59 12.97
N ILE A 136 8.15 4.95 14.11
CA ILE A 136 7.59 3.59 14.23
C ILE A 136 6.15 3.53 13.71
N LYS A 137 5.42 4.67 13.74
CA LYS A 137 4.01 4.73 13.34
C LYS A 137 3.81 4.58 11.83
N SER A 138 4.79 4.98 11.03
CA SER A 138 4.76 4.76 9.58
C SER A 138 5.25 3.37 9.17
N LEU A 139 5.79 2.58 10.11
CA LEU A 139 6.30 1.23 9.86
C LEU A 139 5.25 0.16 10.09
N HIS A 140 5.33 -0.89 9.30
CA HIS A 140 4.56 -2.11 9.51
C HIS A 140 5.26 -3.01 10.52
N MET A 141 4.47 -3.70 11.33
CA MET A 141 4.96 -4.58 12.38
C MET A 141 4.51 -6.02 12.15
N ILE A 142 5.45 -6.96 12.25
CA ILE A 142 5.19 -8.40 12.35
C ILE A 142 5.53 -8.84 13.77
N LYS A 143 4.63 -9.60 14.39
CA LYS A 143 4.88 -10.26 15.68
C LYS A 143 5.13 -11.74 15.43
N GLN A 144 6.23 -12.26 15.93
CA GLN A 144 6.58 -13.66 15.79
C GLN A 144 6.89 -14.27 17.16
N ASN A 145 6.15 -15.31 17.52
CA ASN A 145 6.41 -16.08 18.74
C ASN A 145 7.56 -17.04 18.50
N ILE A 146 8.52 -17.00 19.42
CA ILE A 146 9.76 -17.77 19.34
C ILE A 146 9.73 -18.87 20.38
N GLY A 147 9.13 -18.62 21.54
CA GLY A 147 9.00 -19.62 22.61
C GLY A 147 10.36 -20.05 23.18
N ILE A 148 11.35 -19.15 23.14
CA ILE A 148 12.63 -19.34 23.82
C ILE A 148 12.45 -18.77 25.23
N PRO A 149 12.95 -19.42 26.30
CA PRO A 149 12.71 -18.98 27.68
C PRO A 149 13.04 -17.51 27.97
N ALA A 150 14.06 -16.96 27.29
CA ALA A 150 14.51 -15.57 27.41
C ALA A 150 13.87 -14.60 26.39
N VAL A 151 13.30 -15.10 25.28
CA VAL A 151 12.66 -14.31 24.22
C VAL A 151 11.38 -15.02 23.81
N GLU A 152 10.25 -14.56 24.34
CA GLU A 152 8.96 -15.16 24.01
C GLU A 152 8.53 -14.74 22.59
N MET A 153 8.74 -13.47 22.25
CA MET A 153 8.28 -12.86 21.02
C MET A 153 9.30 -11.86 20.48
N ILE A 154 9.39 -11.75 19.15
CA ILE A 154 10.04 -10.62 18.47
C ILE A 154 8.98 -9.81 17.72
N ARG A 155 9.08 -8.48 17.80
CA ARG A 155 8.38 -7.54 16.91
C ARG A 155 9.37 -6.99 15.90
N LEU A 156 9.07 -7.14 14.62
CA LEU A 156 9.90 -6.65 13.53
C LEU A 156 9.19 -5.54 12.80
N TYR A 157 9.90 -4.44 12.61
CA TYR A 157 9.42 -3.24 11.95
C TYR A 157 10.04 -3.13 10.57
N TYR A 158 9.21 -2.91 9.56
CA TYR A 158 9.61 -2.80 8.16
C TYR A 158 8.81 -1.74 7.43
N SER A 159 9.35 -1.21 6.33
CA SER A 159 8.63 -0.33 5.40
C SER A 159 8.27 -1.09 4.13
N ILE A 160 7.06 -0.86 3.61
CA ILE A 160 6.62 -1.41 2.32
C ILE A 160 7.54 -0.93 1.19
N ASP A 161 8.05 0.30 1.26
CA ASP A 161 8.91 0.86 0.23
C ASP A 161 10.23 0.09 0.12
N THR A 162 10.83 -0.27 1.25
CA THR A 162 12.06 -1.05 1.28
C THR A 162 11.85 -2.47 0.75
N VAL A 163 10.69 -3.06 1.02
CA VAL A 163 10.34 -4.36 0.46
C VAL A 163 10.09 -4.27 -1.05
N ARG A 164 9.37 -3.24 -1.51
CA ARG A 164 9.11 -2.99 -2.93
C ARG A 164 10.41 -2.82 -3.71
N GLN A 165 11.35 -2.02 -3.20
CA GLN A 165 12.67 -1.85 -3.81
C GLN A 165 13.41 -3.19 -3.96
N LYS A 166 13.35 -4.06 -2.95
CA LYS A 166 13.97 -5.39 -3.02
C LYS A 166 13.31 -6.29 -4.06
N ILE A 167 11.98 -6.35 -4.13
CA ILE A 167 11.25 -7.12 -5.15
C ILE A 167 11.62 -6.65 -6.56
N ILE A 168 11.68 -5.32 -6.78
CA ILE A 168 12.11 -4.74 -8.06
C ILE A 168 13.56 -5.14 -8.39
N SER A 169 14.46 -5.06 -7.42
CA SER A 169 15.87 -5.45 -7.62
C SER A 169 16.05 -6.94 -7.94
N MET A 170 15.21 -7.81 -7.38
CA MET A 170 15.21 -9.25 -7.67
C MET A 170 14.64 -9.56 -9.05
N LYS A 171 13.65 -8.79 -9.52
CA LYS A 171 13.11 -8.90 -10.88
C LYS A 171 14.09 -8.41 -11.96
N LYS A 172 14.92 -7.40 -11.66
CA LYS A 172 15.96 -6.91 -12.59
C LYS A 172 17.19 -7.83 -12.72
N LYS A 173 17.39 -8.77 -11.79
CA LYS A 173 18.50 -9.73 -11.82
C LYS A 173 18.16 -11.07 -12.50
N LYS A 174 16.93 -11.23 -12.97
CA LYS A 174 16.52 -12.32 -13.86
C LYS A 174 16.49 -11.82 -15.30
#